data_AF-A0A931U6I6-F1
#
_entry.id   AF-A0A931U6I6-F1
#
_cell.length_a   1.000
_cell.length_b   1.000
_cell.length_c   1.000
_cell.angle_alpha   90.00
_cell.angle_beta   90.00
_cell.angle_gamma   90.00
#
_symmetry.space_group_name_H-M   'P 1'
#
loop_
_entity.id
_entity.type
_entity.pdbx_description
1 polymer ?
#
loop_
_entity_poly.entity_id
_entity_poly.type
_entity_poly.pdbx_seq_one_letter_code
_entity_poly.pdbx_strand_id
1 'polypeptide(L)'
;MPQSSSTQSARATTDLGFISDVTLRRKLVEAIETTSALYLVQQDPNYSGIAKEIRRIIVLYCASIIEAVFLYLYKRNGFKLTKLEYRDVQTLTQRYQLDSNCKFVIASQVDIPRHERELMLDLLLKLFVDENIISKQLGDKIEKAKSIRNTLHLAKSRSGLIIGQSGVKTAIDAVYETIIVVRNHLTNRIT
;
A
#
# COMPACT_ATOMS: atom_id res chain seq x y z
N MET A 1 51.69 -5.78 8.19
CA MET A 1 51.00 -4.62 7.58
C MET A 1 50.92 -4.92 6.09
N PRO A 2 49.77 -5.43 5.64
CA PRO A 2 48.70 -4.54 5.18
C PRO A 2 47.37 -4.84 5.88
N GLN A 3 46.71 -3.78 6.32
CA GLN A 3 45.36 -3.84 6.86
C GLN A 3 44.41 -4.16 5.71
N SER A 4 43.75 -5.33 5.79
CA SER A 4 42.65 -5.68 4.91
C SER A 4 41.51 -4.70 5.16
N SER A 5 41.35 -3.81 4.19
CA SER A 5 40.26 -2.87 4.03
C SER A 5 38.92 -3.56 4.27
N SER A 6 38.19 -2.97 5.22
CA SER A 6 36.85 -3.29 5.64
C SER A 6 35.91 -3.55 4.47
N THR A 7 35.34 -4.75 4.44
CA THR A 7 34.14 -5.11 3.67
C THR A 7 32.93 -4.36 4.24
N GLN A 8 32.87 -3.04 4.08
CA GLN A 8 31.65 -2.24 4.25
C GLN A 8 30.80 -2.37 2.99
N SER A 9 30.28 -3.57 2.73
CA SER A 9 29.32 -3.79 1.64
C SER A 9 28.51 -5.05 1.93
N ALA A 10 27.56 -4.96 2.88
CA ALA A 10 26.49 -5.96 3.06
C ALA A 10 25.43 -5.60 4.13
N ARG A 11 25.26 -4.32 4.51
CA ARG A 11 24.14 -3.91 5.39
C ARG A 11 23.53 -2.59 4.93
N ALA A 12 23.03 -2.55 3.70
CA ALA A 12 21.82 -1.78 3.44
C ALA A 12 20.63 -2.57 4.02
N THR A 13 20.69 -2.87 5.32
CA THR A 13 19.51 -3.35 6.06
C THR A 13 18.46 -2.27 5.90
N THR A 14 17.25 -2.67 5.54
CA THR A 14 16.04 -1.86 5.44
C THR A 14 15.78 -1.18 6.79
N ASP A 15 16.53 -0.12 7.05
CA ASP A 15 16.55 0.57 8.33
C ASP A 15 15.25 1.37 8.46
N LEU A 16 14.33 0.81 9.24
CA LEU A 16 13.06 1.43 9.60
C LEU A 16 13.23 2.45 10.73
N GLY A 17 14.45 2.88 11.06
CA GLY A 17 14.74 3.88 12.10
C GLY A 17 14.05 5.23 11.88
N PHE A 18 13.70 5.58 10.64
CA PHE A 18 12.91 6.78 10.32
C PHE A 18 11.45 6.72 10.80
N ILE A 19 10.97 5.53 11.19
CA ILE A 19 9.66 5.33 11.79
C ILE A 19 9.77 5.53 13.31
N SER A 20 9.25 6.66 13.80
CA SER A 20 9.33 7.04 15.21
C SER A 20 8.36 6.24 16.10
N ASP A 21 7.26 5.75 15.53
CA ASP A 21 6.34 4.85 16.23
C ASP A 21 6.99 3.47 16.39
N VAL A 22 7.42 3.18 17.62
CA VAL A 22 8.10 1.92 17.99
C VAL A 22 7.21 0.71 17.73
N THR A 23 5.91 0.82 17.97
CA THR A 23 4.96 -0.29 17.80
C THR A 23 4.79 -0.60 16.32
N LEU A 24 4.58 0.43 15.49
CA LEU A 24 4.49 0.29 14.05
C LEU A 24 5.78 -0.29 13.47
N ARG A 25 6.94 0.27 13.87
CA ARG A 25 8.25 -0.19 13.42
C ARG A 25 8.46 -1.67 13.72
N ARG A 26 8.15 -2.13 14.94
CA ARG A 26 8.24 -3.54 15.32
C ARG A 26 7.35 -4.42 14.43
N LYS A 27 6.08 -4.06 14.25
CA LYS A 27 5.14 -4.80 13.39
C LYS A 27 5.61 -4.90 11.94
N LEU A 28 6.22 -3.84 11.41
CA LEU A 28 6.79 -3.85 10.07
C LEU A 28 8.00 -4.78 9.96
N VAL A 29 8.89 -4.79 10.96
CA VAL A 29 10.01 -5.75 11.01
C VAL A 29 9.49 -7.18 11.02
N GLU A 30 8.56 -7.51 11.92
CA GLU A 30 7.95 -8.85 12.00
C GLU A 30 7.28 -9.27 10.68
N ALA A 31 6.58 -8.34 10.01
CA ALA A 31 5.95 -8.59 8.72
C ALA A 31 6.98 -8.84 7.61
N ILE A 32 8.08 -8.10 7.59
CA ILE A 32 9.19 -8.30 6.63
C ILE A 32 9.86 -9.64 6.87
N GLU A 33 10.19 -9.98 8.12
CA GLU A 33 10.80 -11.27 8.48
C GLU A 33 9.90 -12.45 8.08
N THR A 34 8.60 -12.35 8.37
CA THR A 34 7.61 -13.35 7.96
C THR A 34 7.56 -13.48 6.45
N THR A 35 7.56 -12.37 5.72
CA THR A 35 7.56 -12.35 4.25
C THR A 35 8.81 -13.00 3.67
N SER A 36 9.99 -12.72 4.26
CA SER A 36 11.25 -13.33 3.87
C SER A 36 11.28 -14.85 4.14
N ALA A 37 10.79 -15.29 5.30
CA ALA A 37 10.68 -16.70 5.61
C ALA A 37 9.77 -17.43 4.60
N LEU A 38 8.58 -16.89 4.33
CA LEU A 38 7.66 -17.42 3.32
C LEU A 38 8.30 -17.43 1.93
N TYR A 39 9.09 -16.41 1.59
CA TYR A 39 9.80 -16.35 0.32
C TYR A 39 10.80 -17.50 0.14
N LEU A 40 11.49 -17.90 1.21
CA LEU A 40 12.37 -19.07 1.19
C LEU A 40 11.58 -20.38 1.10
N VAL A 41 10.51 -20.52 1.89
CA VAL A 41 9.67 -21.74 1.89
C VAL A 41 9.05 -22.00 0.52
N GLN A 42 8.61 -20.98 -0.22
CA GLN A 42 8.04 -21.21 -1.57
C GLN A 42 9.06 -21.69 -2.62
N GLN A 43 10.37 -21.60 -2.34
CA GLN A 43 11.43 -22.07 -3.23
C GLN A 43 11.79 -23.52 -2.95
N ASP A 44 11.45 -24.04 -1.79
CA ASP A 44 11.71 -25.43 -1.42
C ASP A 44 10.76 -26.37 -2.20
N PRO A 45 11.31 -27.33 -2.98
CA PRO A 45 10.52 -28.30 -3.75
C PRO A 45 9.52 -29.10 -2.92
N ASN A 46 9.82 -29.33 -1.63
CA ASN A 46 8.95 -30.06 -0.70
C ASN A 46 7.60 -29.38 -0.48
N TYR A 47 7.51 -28.07 -0.74
CA TYR A 47 6.31 -27.26 -0.57
C TYR A 47 5.67 -26.82 -1.89
N SER A 48 6.05 -27.43 -3.02
CA SER A 48 5.52 -27.11 -4.35
C SER A 48 3.99 -27.11 -4.42
N GLY A 49 3.32 -28.01 -3.71
CA GLY A 49 1.85 -28.10 -3.64
C GLY A 49 1.16 -26.91 -2.97
N ILE A 50 1.84 -26.18 -2.10
CA ILE A 50 1.30 -24.98 -1.40
C ILE A 50 1.95 -23.68 -1.86
N ALA A 51 2.95 -23.73 -2.75
CA ALA A 51 3.72 -22.57 -3.20
C ALA A 51 2.82 -21.45 -3.75
N LYS A 52 1.72 -21.79 -4.44
CA LYS A 52 0.76 -20.79 -4.94
C LYS A 52 0.13 -19.96 -3.80
N GLU A 53 -0.27 -20.61 -2.71
CA GLU A 53 -0.86 -19.92 -1.56
C GLU A 53 0.21 -19.14 -0.79
N ILE A 54 1.43 -19.65 -0.68
CA ILE A 54 2.53 -18.91 -0.07
C ILE A 54 2.82 -17.62 -0.85
N ARG A 55 2.90 -17.69 -2.19
CA ARG A 55 3.09 -16.51 -3.05
C ARG A 55 1.98 -15.49 -2.87
N ARG A 56 0.75 -15.96 -2.73
CA ARG A 56 -0.41 -15.13 -2.44
C ARG A 56 -0.23 -14.38 -1.12
N ILE A 57 0.10 -15.10 -0.05
CA ILE A 57 0.32 -14.54 1.29
C ILE A 57 1.42 -13.48 1.23
N ILE A 58 2.55 -13.77 0.57
CA ILE A 58 3.65 -12.80 0.40
C ILE A 58 3.15 -11.48 -0.21
N VAL A 59 2.38 -11.54 -1.31
CA VAL A 59 1.89 -10.32 -1.96
C VAL A 59 0.93 -9.53 -1.05
N LEU A 60 0.08 -10.23 -0.26
CA LEU A 60 -0.79 -9.58 0.72
C LEU A 60 0.03 -8.83 1.78
N TYR A 61 1.05 -9.47 2.35
CA TYR A 61 1.94 -8.84 3.32
C TYR A 61 2.69 -7.65 2.71
N CYS A 62 3.22 -7.77 1.49
CA CYS A 62 3.89 -6.67 0.81
C CYS A 62 2.97 -5.44 0.65
N ALA A 63 1.72 -5.65 0.22
CA ALA A 63 0.77 -4.56 0.07
C ALA A 63 0.44 -3.89 1.42
N SER A 64 0.26 -4.67 2.49
CA SER A 64 0.03 -4.13 3.84
C SER A 64 1.24 -3.38 4.41
N ILE A 65 2.46 -3.84 4.13
CA ILE A 65 3.69 -3.13 4.50
C ILE A 65 3.75 -1.77 3.81
N ILE A 66 3.54 -1.73 2.49
CA ILE A 66 3.54 -0.48 1.70
C ILE A 66 2.47 0.48 2.24
N GLU A 67 1.25 0.00 2.47
CA GLU A 67 0.14 0.78 3.01
C GLU A 67 0.47 1.39 4.38
N ALA A 68 1.06 0.59 5.28
CA ALA A 68 1.45 1.05 6.61
C ALA A 68 2.57 2.12 6.56
N VAL A 69 3.57 1.94 5.68
CA VAL A 69 4.64 2.93 5.46
C VAL A 69 4.08 4.23 4.88
N PHE A 70 3.17 4.14 3.92
CA PHE A 70 2.46 5.28 3.34
C PHE A 70 1.58 6.01 4.35
N LEU A 71 0.84 5.27 5.18
CA LEU A 71 0.02 5.87 6.23
C LEU A 71 0.88 6.58 7.28
N TYR A 72 2.04 6.02 7.63
CA TYR A 72 3.01 6.71 8.48
C TYR A 72 3.48 8.04 7.87
N LEU A 73 3.90 8.01 6.59
CA LEU A 73 4.29 9.23 5.87
C LEU A 73 3.15 10.25 5.83
N TYR A 74 1.93 9.82 5.53
CA TYR A 74 0.72 10.65 5.49
C TYR A 74 0.55 11.43 6.79
N LYS A 75 0.57 10.70 7.92
CA LYS A 75 0.40 11.27 9.26
C LYS A 75 1.57 12.17 9.65
N ARG A 76 2.80 11.70 9.43
CA ARG A 76 4.02 12.39 9.85
C ARG A 76 4.17 13.77 9.21
N ASN A 77 3.77 13.89 7.95
CA ASN A 77 3.86 15.14 7.17
C ASN A 77 2.58 15.97 7.20
N GLY A 78 1.53 15.52 7.88
CA GLY A 78 0.28 16.26 8.02
C GLY A 78 -0.49 16.45 6.71
N PHE A 79 -0.38 15.48 5.78
CA PHE A 79 -1.17 15.51 4.55
C PHE A 79 -2.67 15.48 4.86
N LYS A 80 -3.47 16.06 3.97
CA LYS A 80 -4.94 16.11 4.09
C LYS A 80 -5.58 15.67 2.79
N LEU A 81 -6.36 14.60 2.86
CA LEU A 81 -7.26 14.21 1.79
C LEU A 81 -8.69 14.56 2.17
N THR A 82 -9.43 15.16 1.25
CA THR A 82 -10.85 15.41 1.39
C THR A 82 -11.66 14.41 0.56
N LYS A 83 -12.93 14.30 0.91
CA LYS A 83 -13.94 13.66 0.07
C LYS A 83 -15.15 14.55 -0.02
N LEU A 84 -15.84 14.41 -1.14
CA LEU A 84 -17.12 15.01 -1.34
C LEU A 84 -18.19 14.26 -0.52
N GLU A 85 -19.00 14.99 0.23
CA GLU A 85 -20.19 14.47 0.90
C GLU A 85 -21.39 15.34 0.53
N TYR A 86 -22.53 14.68 0.26
CA TYR A 86 -23.79 15.37 0.02
C TYR A 86 -24.59 15.40 1.33
N ARG A 87 -24.95 16.61 1.79
CA ARG A 87 -25.72 16.87 3.00
C ARG A 87 -27.02 17.57 2.66
N ASP A 88 -27.91 17.68 3.64
CA ASP A 88 -29.18 18.41 3.52
C ASP A 88 -30.04 17.94 2.33
N VAL A 89 -30.09 16.62 2.11
CA VAL A 89 -30.80 16.04 0.97
C VAL A 89 -32.29 16.30 1.13
N GLN A 90 -32.86 17.11 0.23
CA GLN A 90 -34.28 17.40 0.16
C GLN A 90 -34.88 16.92 -1.16
N THR A 91 -36.02 16.25 -1.08
CA THR A 91 -36.76 15.84 -2.28
C THR A 91 -37.52 17.02 -2.86
N LEU A 92 -37.42 17.21 -4.17
CA LEU A 92 -38.17 18.25 -4.86
C LEU A 92 -39.68 17.97 -4.84
N THR A 93 -40.49 19.02 -4.88
CA THR A 93 -41.96 18.92 -4.96
C THR A 93 -42.40 18.16 -6.22
N GLN A 94 -43.57 17.50 -6.18
CA GLN A 94 -44.11 16.68 -7.27
C GLN A 94 -44.11 17.34 -8.66
N ARG A 95 -44.30 18.67 -8.74
CA ARG A 95 -44.26 19.41 -10.02
C ARG A 95 -42.93 19.32 -10.78
N TYR A 96 -41.85 18.96 -10.09
CA TYR A 96 -40.52 18.76 -10.67
C TYR A 96 -40.14 17.28 -10.78
N GLN A 97 -41.06 16.37 -10.42
CA GLN A 97 -40.86 14.93 -10.56
C GLN A 97 -41.35 14.51 -11.95
N LEU A 98 -40.47 13.93 -12.76
CA LEU A 98 -40.78 13.53 -14.13
C LEU A 98 -41.39 12.11 -14.22
N ASP A 99 -41.20 11.29 -13.20
CA ASP A 99 -41.65 9.90 -13.13
C ASP A 99 -41.96 9.55 -11.66
N SER A 100 -42.96 8.69 -11.43
CA SER A 100 -43.30 8.19 -10.08
C SER A 100 -42.25 7.21 -9.52
N ASN A 101 -41.42 6.61 -10.38
CA ASN A 101 -40.38 5.66 -9.97
C ASN A 101 -39.04 6.33 -9.64
N CYS A 102 -38.86 7.61 -9.95
CA CYS A 102 -37.64 8.36 -9.68
C CYS A 102 -37.92 9.53 -8.73
N LYS A 103 -36.98 9.82 -7.82
CA LYS A 103 -37.06 11.01 -6.95
C LYS A 103 -35.92 11.95 -7.25
N PHE A 104 -36.25 13.13 -7.78
CA PHE A 104 -35.30 14.23 -7.88
C PHE A 104 -35.08 14.86 -6.50
N VAL A 105 -33.81 15.02 -6.14
CA VAL A 105 -33.38 15.61 -4.88
C VAL A 105 -32.43 16.79 -5.14
N ILE A 106 -32.44 17.77 -4.24
CA ILE A 106 -31.40 18.78 -4.11
C ILE A 106 -30.59 18.43 -2.85
N ALA A 107 -29.27 18.58 -2.92
CA ALA A 107 -28.39 18.38 -1.78
C ALA A 107 -27.28 19.43 -1.80
N SER A 108 -26.82 19.81 -0.61
CA SER A 108 -25.63 20.61 -0.41
C SER A 108 -24.40 19.73 -0.61
N GLN A 109 -23.46 20.18 -1.44
CA GLN A 109 -22.19 19.50 -1.68
C GLN A 109 -21.12 20.12 -0.78
N VAL A 110 -20.49 19.32 0.07
CA VAL A 110 -19.44 19.79 0.99
C VAL A 110 -18.20 18.91 0.91
N ASP A 111 -17.03 19.54 1.01
CA ASP A 111 -15.76 18.83 1.15
C ASP A 111 -15.48 18.58 2.64
N ILE A 112 -15.31 17.30 2.99
CA ILE A 112 -14.98 16.90 4.36
C ILE A 112 -13.64 16.17 4.39
N PRO A 113 -12.85 16.30 5.47
CA PRO A 113 -11.64 15.50 5.64
C PRO A 113 -11.97 14.00 5.65
N ARG A 114 -11.18 13.19 4.93
CA ARG A 114 -11.30 11.74 5.00
C ARG A 114 -10.87 11.25 6.37
N HIS A 115 -11.63 10.28 6.91
CA HIS A 115 -11.21 9.60 8.12
C HIS A 115 -10.04 8.66 7.83
N GLU A 116 -9.17 8.44 8.81
CA GLU A 116 -8.00 7.56 8.65
C GLU A 116 -8.37 6.14 8.18
N ARG A 117 -9.51 5.61 8.66
CA ARG A 117 -10.03 4.29 8.24
C ARG A 117 -10.39 4.18 6.76
N GLU A 118 -10.53 5.32 6.08
CA GLU A 118 -10.86 5.41 4.66
C GLU A 118 -9.61 5.58 3.80
N LEU A 119 -8.42 5.74 4.41
CA LEU A 119 -7.15 5.92 3.71
C LEU A 119 -6.58 4.57 3.29
N MET A 120 -7.16 4.00 2.24
CA MET A 120 -6.68 2.77 1.63
C MET A 120 -5.46 3.01 0.73
N LEU A 121 -4.70 1.94 0.46
CA LEU A 121 -3.48 1.96 -0.37
C LEU A 121 -3.65 2.68 -1.71
N ASP A 122 -4.80 2.56 -2.39
CA ASP A 122 -5.05 3.23 -3.67
C ASP A 122 -5.09 4.77 -3.55
N LEU A 123 -5.74 5.28 -2.51
CA LEU A 123 -5.81 6.73 -2.26
C LEU A 123 -4.44 7.27 -1.84
N LEU A 124 -3.73 6.55 -0.98
CA LEU A 124 -2.39 6.93 -0.54
C LEU A 124 -1.38 6.89 -1.69
N LEU A 125 -1.44 5.84 -2.52
CA LEU A 125 -0.58 5.74 -3.70
C LEU A 125 -0.84 6.89 -4.68
N LYS A 126 -2.12 7.15 -4.98
CA LYS A 126 -2.48 8.26 -5.86
C LYS A 126 -1.94 9.58 -5.33
N LEU A 127 -2.19 9.88 -4.05
CA LEU A 127 -1.67 11.08 -3.40
C LEU A 127 -0.15 11.20 -3.57
N PHE A 128 0.63 10.16 -3.26
CA PHE A 128 2.08 10.27 -3.28
C PHE A 128 2.70 10.25 -4.68
N VAL A 129 1.98 9.73 -5.69
CA VAL A 129 2.34 9.90 -7.10
C VAL A 129 2.05 11.34 -7.54
N ASP A 130 0.87 11.88 -7.21
CA ASP A 130 0.48 13.26 -7.54
C ASP A 130 1.42 14.30 -6.90
N GLU A 131 1.87 14.03 -5.66
CA GLU A 131 2.87 14.83 -4.93
C GLU A 131 4.33 14.59 -5.40
N ASN A 132 4.54 13.76 -6.44
CA ASN A 132 5.87 13.39 -6.97
C ASN A 132 6.84 12.80 -5.94
N ILE A 133 6.32 12.24 -4.84
CA ILE A 133 7.13 11.53 -3.84
C ILE A 133 7.45 10.13 -4.36
N ILE A 134 6.47 9.50 -5.01
CA ILE A 134 6.59 8.18 -5.61
C ILE A 134 6.68 8.34 -7.11
N SER A 135 7.73 7.78 -7.73
CA SER A 135 7.86 7.80 -9.17
C SER A 135 6.76 6.97 -9.84
N LYS A 136 6.37 7.34 -11.07
CA LYS A 136 5.38 6.57 -11.84
C LYS A 136 5.75 5.09 -11.96
N GLN A 137 7.04 4.79 -12.17
CA GLN A 137 7.54 3.41 -12.26
C GLN A 137 7.33 2.61 -10.97
N LEU A 138 7.62 3.21 -9.81
CA LEU A 138 7.35 2.58 -8.51
C LEU A 138 5.84 2.45 -8.29
N GLY A 139 5.08 3.48 -8.65
CA GLY A 139 3.62 3.44 -8.59
C GLY A 139 3.02 2.27 -9.37
N ASP A 140 3.50 2.02 -10.59
CA ASP A 140 3.06 0.87 -11.41
C ASP A 140 3.38 -0.48 -10.76
N LYS A 141 4.52 -0.60 -10.03
CA LYS A 141 4.85 -1.82 -9.28
C LYS A 141 3.90 -2.03 -8.10
N ILE A 142 3.61 -0.97 -7.35
CA ILE A 142 2.69 -1.01 -6.21
C ILE A 142 1.27 -1.33 -6.70
N GLU A 143 0.84 -0.73 -7.82
CA GLU A 143 -0.47 -0.98 -8.42
C GLU A 143 -0.64 -2.45 -8.82
N LYS A 144 0.40 -3.08 -9.36
CA LYS A 144 0.40 -4.52 -9.64
C LYS A 144 0.23 -5.36 -8.37
N ALA A 145 0.97 -5.05 -7.30
CA ALA A 145 0.83 -5.74 -6.01
C ALA A 145 -0.58 -5.56 -5.42
N LYS A 146 -1.13 -4.34 -5.51
CA LYS A 146 -2.50 -4.00 -5.07
C LYS A 146 -3.57 -4.73 -5.89
N SER A 147 -3.43 -4.77 -7.21
CA SER A 147 -4.36 -5.46 -8.10
C SER A 147 -4.45 -6.94 -7.72
N ILE A 148 -3.30 -7.58 -7.53
CA ILE A 148 -3.22 -8.96 -7.03
C ILE A 148 -3.94 -9.07 -5.67
N ARG A 149 -3.65 -8.21 -4.69
CA ARG A 149 -4.34 -8.18 -3.39
C ARG A 149 -5.86 -8.11 -3.55
N ASN A 150 -6.38 -7.19 -4.37
CA ASN A 150 -7.81 -6.97 -4.56
C ASN A 150 -8.49 -8.16 -5.26
N THR A 151 -7.86 -8.74 -6.29
CA THR A 151 -8.37 -9.97 -6.92
C THR A 151 -8.48 -11.11 -5.90
N LEU A 152 -7.54 -11.21 -4.97
CA LEU A 152 -7.54 -12.25 -3.93
C LEU A 152 -8.56 -12.02 -2.81
N HIS A 153 -8.98 -10.78 -2.56
CA HIS A 153 -10.08 -10.47 -1.63
C HIS A 153 -11.46 -10.66 -2.27
N LEU A 154 -11.60 -10.41 -3.58
CA LEU A 154 -12.88 -10.41 -4.28
C LEU A 154 -13.22 -11.73 -4.99
N ALA A 155 -12.22 -12.52 -5.40
CA ALA A 155 -12.46 -13.77 -6.10
C ALA A 155 -12.91 -14.88 -5.14
N LYS A 156 -14.22 -15.11 -5.04
CA LYS A 156 -14.80 -16.36 -4.50
C LYS A 156 -14.42 -17.61 -5.32
N SER A 157 -13.88 -17.44 -6.53
CA SER A 157 -13.41 -18.52 -7.40
C SER A 157 -11.88 -18.48 -7.57
N ARG A 158 -11.21 -19.54 -7.11
CA ARG A 158 -9.75 -19.72 -7.05
C ARG A 158 -9.09 -20.01 -8.42
N SER A 159 -9.83 -19.93 -9.53
CA SER A 159 -9.46 -20.56 -10.81
C SER A 159 -8.66 -19.71 -11.81
N GLY A 160 -8.50 -18.40 -11.62
CA GLY A 160 -7.95 -17.53 -12.69
C GLY A 160 -6.50 -17.03 -12.53
N LEU A 161 -6.10 -16.66 -11.32
CA LEU A 161 -4.83 -15.93 -11.14
C LEU A 161 -3.71 -16.87 -10.65
N ILE A 162 -2.69 -17.06 -11.49
CA ILE A 162 -1.44 -17.73 -11.11
C ILE A 162 -0.41 -16.65 -10.82
N ILE A 163 -0.09 -16.45 -9.55
CA ILE A 163 1.01 -15.57 -9.15
C ILE A 163 2.32 -16.32 -9.41
N GLY A 164 3.05 -15.90 -10.45
CA GLY A 164 4.39 -16.38 -10.73
C GLY A 164 5.42 -15.84 -9.73
N GLN A 165 6.62 -16.40 -9.75
CA GLN A 165 7.75 -15.91 -8.95
C GLN A 165 8.09 -14.45 -9.27
N SER A 166 7.91 -14.02 -10.53
CA SER A 166 8.10 -12.63 -10.97
C SER A 166 7.15 -11.65 -10.27
N GLY A 167 5.90 -12.06 -10.04
CA GLY A 167 4.91 -11.26 -9.31
C GLY A 167 5.30 -11.07 -7.84
N VAL A 168 5.79 -12.12 -7.20
CA VAL A 168 6.32 -12.04 -5.83
C VAL A 168 7.54 -11.14 -5.75
N LYS A 169 8.51 -11.32 -6.66
CA LYS A 169 9.70 -10.48 -6.71
C LYS A 169 9.33 -9.01 -6.89
N THR A 170 8.42 -8.70 -7.81
CA THR A 170 7.93 -7.33 -8.04
C THR A 170 7.32 -6.72 -6.77
N ALA A 171 6.55 -7.50 -6.00
CA ALA A 171 5.95 -7.02 -4.76
C ALA A 171 6.99 -6.76 -3.65
N ILE A 172 8.02 -7.61 -3.53
CA ILE A 172 9.13 -7.42 -2.59
C ILE A 172 9.96 -6.20 -2.99
N ASP A 173 10.30 -6.07 -4.27
CA ASP A 173 11.05 -4.92 -4.79
C ASP A 173 10.27 -3.61 -4.52
N ALA A 174 8.94 -3.63 -4.69
CA ALA A 174 8.09 -2.48 -4.39
C ALA A 174 8.12 -2.09 -2.90
N VAL A 175 8.14 -3.05 -1.97
CA VAL A 175 8.30 -2.78 -0.53
C VAL A 175 9.64 -2.10 -0.26
N TYR A 176 10.72 -2.66 -0.78
CA TYR A 176 12.07 -2.13 -0.56
C TYR A 176 12.23 -0.71 -1.11
N GLU A 177 11.84 -0.50 -2.36
CA GLU A 177 11.89 0.82 -3.02
C GLU A 177 11.02 1.84 -2.28
N THR A 178 9.81 1.44 -1.85
CA THR A 178 8.93 2.30 -1.05
C THR A 178 9.60 2.77 0.23
N ILE A 179 10.20 1.85 0.99
CA ILE A 179 10.85 2.17 2.26
C ILE A 179 12.01 3.16 2.05
N ILE A 180 12.83 2.95 1.01
CA ILE A 180 13.93 3.86 0.67
C ILE A 180 13.42 5.24 0.29
N VAL A 181 12.44 5.31 -0.61
CA VAL A 181 11.90 6.59 -1.07
C VAL A 181 11.30 7.38 0.09
N VAL A 182 10.52 6.73 0.95
CA VAL A 182 9.92 7.39 2.13
C VAL A 182 10.98 7.83 3.13
N ARG A 183 12.00 6.99 3.41
CA ARG A 183 13.13 7.37 4.27
C ARG A 183 13.83 8.62 3.73
N ASN A 184 14.16 8.64 2.45
CA ASN A 184 14.88 9.74 1.83
C ASN A 184 14.05 11.02 1.86
N HIS A 185 12.76 10.92 1.54
CA HIS A 185 11.83 12.06 1.62
C HIS A 185 11.74 12.67 3.01
N LEU A 186 11.67 11.82 4.05
CA LEU A 186 11.62 12.28 5.44
C LEU A 186 12.96 12.85 5.92
N THR A 187 14.08 12.33 5.45
CA THR A 187 15.42 12.80 5.84
C THR A 187 15.74 14.15 5.20
N ASN A 188 15.41 14.32 3.92
CA ASN A 188 15.69 15.56 3.17
C ASN A 188 14.85 16.77 3.62
N ARG A 189 13.79 16.55 4.42
CA ARG A 189 12.98 17.64 4.99
C ARG A 189 13.50 18.17 6.34
N ILE A 190 14.48 17.49 6.94
CA ILE A 190 15.02 17.87 8.27
C ILE A 190 16.23 18.81 8.12
N THR A 191 16.84 18.86 6.92
CA THR A 191 17.84 19.85 6.49
C THR A 191 17.19 21.06 5.86
#